data_AF-A0A1H3JAW9-F1
#
_entry.id   AF-A0A1H3JAW9-F1
#
_cell.length_a   1.000
_cell.length_b   1.000
_cell.length_c   1.000
_cell.angle_alpha   90.00
_cell.angle_beta   90.00
_cell.angle_gamma   90.00
#
_symmetry.space_group_name_H-M   'P 1'
#
loop_
_entity.id
_entity.type
_entity.pdbx_description
1 polymer ?
#
loop_
_entity_poly.entity_id
_entity_poly.type
_entity_poly.pdbx_seq_one_letter_code
_entity_poly.pdbx_strand_id
1 'polypeptide(L)'
;MDITFLLNGETVALRGVDPTATLLDWLRGPRGLTGTKEGCNEGDCGACTVMVADDDGAKALNACILFLPQLHGKAVRTVEGISGPEGQLHPVQQAMIDHHGSQCGFCTPGFVVSMATAHLNGDTGHDDALAGNLCRCTGYAPIVRAAEAAADAPVPDWMRDEAALAAAEESPRNAPETADELAALYAAQPDATLVAGATDVGLWVTKQMRALGPVIFLNRCRDLQGIEETDAGLRIGAGVTMDRVLVAMRDRHPGYAEMIRRYGSAQVRAAATIGGNIANGSPIGDNPPALIALGASLHLRHGDTRRDLPIEDFFLDYGKQDRAPGEFVEAVTIPAQPDRLRVYKLSKRFDQDISAVCGAFRITLENDVVTDARIAFGGMAGIPKRAAHVEAAITGRPWDEATLAAADEAWAHDFQPMSDMRASAAYRLATARNMLRRAWLEDQGVAANVLEVRA
;
A
#
# COMPACT_ATOMS: atom_id res chain seq x y z
N MET A 1 23.58 -5.05 -12.39
CA MET A 1 23.84 -4.44 -11.07
C MET A 1 24.48 -5.49 -10.17
N ASP A 2 25.42 -5.11 -9.32
CA ASP A 2 25.99 -6.03 -8.34
C ASP A 2 25.30 -5.82 -6.99
N ILE A 3 24.90 -6.92 -6.34
CA ILE A 3 24.19 -6.85 -5.05
C ILE A 3 24.66 -7.93 -4.10
N THR A 4 24.66 -7.61 -2.80
CA THR A 4 24.88 -8.55 -1.70
C THR A 4 23.69 -8.49 -0.74
N PHE A 5 23.21 -9.65 -0.29
CA PHE A 5 22.14 -9.78 0.71
C PHE A 5 22.29 -11.11 1.47
N LEU A 6 21.60 -11.25 2.60
CA LEU A 6 21.54 -12.52 3.33
C LEU A 6 20.33 -13.34 2.87
N LEU A 7 20.50 -14.63 2.60
CA LEU A 7 19.43 -15.55 2.23
C LEU A 7 19.44 -16.74 3.20
N ASN A 8 18.40 -16.85 4.03
CA ASN A 8 18.29 -17.90 5.05
C ASN A 8 19.56 -18.03 5.92
N GLY A 9 20.18 -16.92 6.30
CA GLY A 9 21.43 -16.91 7.09
C GLY A 9 22.73 -17.04 6.28
N GLU A 10 22.67 -17.20 4.95
CA GLU A 10 23.85 -17.31 4.08
C GLU A 10 24.06 -16.03 3.25
N THR A 11 25.30 -15.51 3.19
CA THR A 11 25.62 -14.37 2.32
C THR A 11 25.56 -14.75 0.85
N VAL A 12 24.73 -14.04 0.08
CA VAL A 12 24.62 -14.18 -1.38
C VAL A 12 25.14 -12.91 -2.04
N ALA A 13 26.14 -13.06 -2.90
CA ALA A 13 26.67 -11.99 -3.76
C ALA A 13 26.39 -12.30 -5.23
N LEU A 14 25.61 -11.44 -5.89
CA LEU A 14 25.27 -11.56 -7.30
C LEU A 14 25.92 -10.44 -8.11
N ARG A 15 26.47 -10.79 -9.28
CA ARG A 15 27.15 -9.85 -10.18
C ARG A 15 26.37 -9.74 -11.48
N GLY A 16 26.29 -8.54 -12.06
CA GLY A 16 25.66 -8.32 -13.36
C GLY A 16 24.16 -8.64 -13.39
N VAL A 17 23.45 -8.50 -12.26
CA VAL A 17 22.01 -8.78 -12.14
C VAL A 17 21.19 -7.87 -13.05
N ASP A 18 20.22 -8.45 -13.77
CA ASP A 18 19.20 -7.71 -14.49
C ASP A 18 18.36 -6.88 -13.49
N PRO A 19 18.28 -5.54 -13.64
CA PRO A 19 17.51 -4.69 -12.73
C PRO A 19 16.05 -5.09 -12.55
N THR A 20 15.47 -5.79 -13.52
CA THR A 20 14.06 -6.21 -13.52
C THR A 20 13.85 -7.68 -13.18
N ALA A 21 14.93 -8.43 -12.86
CA ALA A 21 14.80 -9.80 -12.39
C ALA A 21 14.06 -9.85 -11.04
N THR A 22 12.98 -10.62 -11.01
CA THR A 22 12.20 -10.82 -9.78
C THR A 22 12.91 -11.80 -8.84
N LEU A 23 12.73 -11.61 -7.54
CA LEU A 23 13.25 -12.53 -6.52
C LEU A 23 12.67 -13.93 -6.73
N LEU A 24 11.38 -14.04 -7.07
CA LEU A 24 10.71 -15.32 -7.28
C LEU A 24 11.37 -16.15 -8.39
N ASP A 25 11.62 -15.54 -9.56
CA ASP A 25 12.24 -16.22 -10.69
C ASP A 25 13.66 -16.67 -10.35
N TRP A 26 14.41 -15.80 -9.67
CA TRP A 26 15.78 -16.12 -9.25
C TRP A 26 15.84 -17.26 -8.21
N LEU A 27 14.96 -17.22 -7.20
CA LEU A 27 14.86 -18.28 -6.17
C LEU A 27 14.58 -19.64 -6.82
N ARG A 28 13.59 -19.69 -7.70
CA ARG A 28 13.08 -20.95 -8.26
C ARG A 28 13.96 -21.49 -9.39
N GLY A 29 14.52 -20.61 -10.22
CA GLY A 29 15.37 -20.98 -11.34
C GLY A 29 16.83 -21.13 -10.90
N PRO A 30 17.68 -20.09 -11.06
CA PRO A 30 19.11 -20.15 -10.75
C PRO A 30 19.47 -20.69 -9.35
N ARG A 31 18.75 -20.30 -8.29
CA ARG A 31 19.10 -20.68 -6.91
C ARG A 31 18.58 -22.06 -6.49
N GLY A 32 17.56 -22.58 -7.18
CA GLY A 32 16.96 -23.90 -6.93
C GLY A 32 16.13 -24.03 -5.64
N LEU A 33 15.75 -22.92 -5.00
CA LEU A 33 14.87 -22.90 -3.82
C LEU A 33 13.40 -22.92 -4.28
N THR A 34 12.83 -24.11 -4.32
CA THR A 34 11.53 -24.37 -4.95
C THR A 34 10.34 -24.23 -4.00
N GLY A 35 10.57 -23.96 -2.72
CA GLY A 35 9.56 -23.81 -1.66
C GLY A 35 8.66 -22.60 -1.86
N THR A 36 9.22 -21.44 -2.23
CA THR A 36 8.45 -20.25 -2.63
C THR A 36 7.69 -20.53 -3.93
N LYS A 37 6.36 -20.32 -3.93
CA LYS A 37 5.48 -20.73 -5.02
C LYS A 37 4.97 -19.55 -5.85
N GLU A 38 4.78 -19.79 -7.14
CA GLU A 38 4.08 -18.87 -8.02
C GLU A 38 2.61 -19.29 -8.13
N GLY A 39 1.69 -18.48 -7.60
CA GLY A 39 0.25 -18.71 -7.74
C GLY A 39 -0.47 -17.76 -8.70
N CYS A 40 0.07 -16.55 -8.90
CA CYS A 40 -0.52 -15.53 -9.78
C CYS A 40 0.53 -14.68 -10.51
N ASN A 41 1.66 -14.38 -9.87
CA ASN A 41 2.67 -13.44 -10.40
C ASN A 41 2.17 -11.98 -10.52
N GLU A 42 1.24 -11.59 -9.64
CA GLU A 42 0.59 -10.27 -9.62
C GLU A 42 0.51 -9.64 -8.22
N GLY A 43 1.08 -10.27 -7.20
CA GLY A 43 1.02 -9.81 -5.80
C GLY A 43 -0.29 -10.13 -5.06
N ASP A 44 -1.29 -10.74 -5.72
CA ASP A 44 -2.59 -10.99 -5.10
C ASP A 44 -2.65 -12.21 -4.16
N CYS A 45 -1.97 -13.31 -4.48
CA CYS A 45 -2.25 -14.58 -3.82
C CYS A 45 -1.42 -14.89 -2.56
N GLY A 46 -0.30 -14.19 -2.36
CA GLY A 46 0.63 -14.45 -1.25
C GLY A 46 1.38 -15.79 -1.28
N ALA A 47 1.18 -16.66 -2.28
CA ALA A 47 1.88 -17.95 -2.38
C ALA A 47 3.42 -17.80 -2.48
N CYS A 48 3.88 -16.64 -2.94
CA CYS A 48 5.29 -16.26 -3.05
C CYS A 48 5.79 -15.43 -1.85
N THR A 49 5.09 -15.45 -0.70
CA THR A 49 5.49 -14.62 0.44
C THR A 49 6.88 -15.01 0.93
N VAL A 50 7.75 -14.02 1.10
CA VAL A 50 9.08 -14.09 1.73
C VAL A 50 9.12 -13.08 2.88
N MET A 51 9.96 -13.33 3.88
CA MET A 51 10.26 -12.36 4.92
C MET A 51 11.50 -11.58 4.49
N VAL A 52 11.44 -10.26 4.56
CA VAL A 52 12.57 -9.37 4.28
C VAL A 52 12.79 -8.49 5.50
N ALA A 53 14.01 -8.50 6.04
CA ALA A 53 14.41 -7.69 7.18
C ALA A 53 15.47 -6.66 6.79
N ASP A 54 15.33 -5.47 7.35
CA ASP A 54 16.28 -4.36 7.30
C ASP A 54 16.31 -3.63 8.66
N ASP A 55 16.93 -2.45 8.70
CA ASP A 55 17.03 -1.63 9.92
C ASP A 55 15.67 -1.27 10.54
N ASP A 56 14.59 -1.27 9.75
CA ASP A 56 13.23 -0.98 10.22
C ASP A 56 12.48 -2.25 10.70
N GLY A 57 13.13 -3.41 10.69
CA GLY A 57 12.58 -4.69 11.12
C GLY A 57 12.14 -5.62 9.98
N ALA A 58 11.51 -6.73 10.35
CA ALA A 58 11.09 -7.77 9.42
C ALA A 58 9.68 -7.53 8.84
N LYS A 59 9.54 -7.72 7.53
CA LYS A 59 8.31 -7.48 6.77
C LYS A 59 8.03 -8.65 5.84
N ALA A 60 6.77 -9.04 5.70
CA ALA A 60 6.35 -10.04 4.73
C ALA A 60 6.17 -9.35 3.36
N LEU A 61 6.80 -9.84 2.30
CA LEU A 61 6.75 -9.26 0.95
C LEU A 61 6.42 -10.32 -0.11
N ASN A 62 5.88 -9.88 -1.24
CA ASN A 62 5.59 -10.76 -2.37
C ASN A 62 6.81 -10.86 -3.31
N ALA A 63 7.46 -12.03 -3.36
CA ALA A 63 8.67 -12.21 -4.16
C ALA A 63 8.48 -12.04 -5.69
N CYS A 64 7.25 -12.20 -6.20
CA CYS A 64 6.96 -12.10 -7.64
C CYS A 64 7.06 -10.68 -8.20
N ILE A 65 6.89 -9.67 -7.37
CA ILE A 65 6.92 -8.24 -7.75
C ILE A 65 8.03 -7.48 -7.00
N LEU A 66 8.97 -8.22 -6.41
CA LEU A 66 10.13 -7.70 -5.72
C LEU A 66 11.36 -7.92 -6.60
N PHE A 67 11.99 -6.84 -7.04
CA PHE A 67 13.20 -6.94 -7.87
C PHE A 67 14.44 -7.17 -7.01
N LEU A 68 15.35 -8.00 -7.52
CA LEU A 68 16.61 -8.34 -6.83
C LEU A 68 17.39 -7.11 -6.33
N PRO A 69 17.57 -6.01 -7.10
CA PRO A 69 18.18 -4.77 -6.61
C PRO A 69 17.66 -4.22 -5.29
N GLN A 70 16.36 -4.37 -5.00
CA GLN A 70 15.75 -3.85 -3.77
C GLN A 70 16.23 -4.60 -2.51
N LEU A 71 16.86 -5.77 -2.69
CA LEU A 71 17.37 -6.63 -1.61
C LEU A 71 18.79 -6.28 -1.18
N HIS A 72 19.48 -5.41 -1.91
CA HIS A 72 20.85 -5.03 -1.58
C HIS A 72 20.96 -4.53 -0.13
N GLY A 73 21.78 -5.20 0.66
CA GLY A 73 21.96 -4.90 2.08
C GLY A 73 20.75 -5.27 2.95
N LYS A 74 19.95 -6.28 2.57
CA LYS A 74 18.84 -6.81 3.39
C LYS A 74 19.04 -8.28 3.74
N ALA A 75 18.24 -8.78 4.67
CA ALA A 75 18.12 -10.21 4.93
C ALA A 75 16.79 -10.74 4.39
N VAL A 76 16.83 -11.89 3.72
CA VAL A 76 15.69 -12.56 3.11
C VAL A 76 15.57 -13.95 3.71
N ARG A 77 14.38 -14.28 4.21
CA ARG A 77 14.02 -15.62 4.66
C ARG A 77 12.86 -16.16 3.85
N THR A 78 13.11 -17.31 3.24
CA THR A 78 12.14 -18.11 2.47
C THR A 78 11.52 -19.18 3.37
N VAL A 79 10.55 -19.95 2.86
CA VAL A 79 9.94 -21.03 3.66
C VAL A 79 10.98 -22.06 4.12
N GLU A 80 12.00 -22.30 3.30
CA GLU A 80 13.12 -23.22 3.59
C GLU A 80 13.98 -22.75 4.76
N GLY A 81 13.99 -21.45 5.06
CA GLY A 81 14.75 -20.85 6.16
C GLY A 81 13.94 -20.61 7.43
N ILE A 82 12.66 -21.01 7.49
CA ILE A 82 11.81 -20.84 8.69
C ILE A 82 12.16 -21.86 9.78
N SER A 83 12.51 -23.08 9.38
CA SER A 83 12.93 -24.12 10.31
C SER A 83 14.34 -23.84 10.86
N GLY A 84 14.60 -24.30 12.08
CA GLY A 84 15.90 -24.14 12.74
C GLY A 84 17.01 -24.93 12.04
N PRO A 85 18.28 -24.62 12.35
CA PRO A 85 19.45 -25.19 11.66
C PRO A 85 19.60 -26.71 11.82
N GLU A 86 19.02 -27.30 12.87
CA GLU A 86 19.02 -28.77 13.07
C GLU A 86 17.68 -29.41 12.66
N GLY A 87 16.84 -28.68 11.94
CA GLY A 87 15.54 -29.16 11.45
C GLY A 87 14.37 -28.96 12.41
N GLN A 88 14.54 -28.16 13.47
CA GLN A 88 13.44 -27.81 14.38
C GLN A 88 12.34 -27.06 13.63
N LEU A 89 11.09 -27.46 13.82
CA LEU A 89 9.96 -26.70 13.30
C LEU A 89 9.81 -25.40 14.09
N HIS A 90 9.55 -24.31 13.38
CA HIS A 90 9.07 -23.08 13.99
C HIS A 90 7.68 -23.33 14.62
N PRO A 91 7.30 -22.67 15.73
CA PRO A 91 5.98 -22.84 16.37
C PRO A 91 4.80 -22.78 15.39
N VAL A 92 4.80 -21.80 14.49
CA VAL A 92 3.85 -21.69 13.37
C VAL A 92 3.77 -22.95 12.49
N GLN A 93 4.91 -23.56 12.13
CA GLN A 93 4.91 -24.78 11.30
C GLN A 93 4.26 -25.94 12.06
N GLN A 94 4.58 -26.10 13.34
CA GLN A 94 3.98 -27.11 14.21
C GLN A 94 2.47 -26.89 14.36
N ALA A 95 2.04 -25.66 14.67
CA ALA A 95 0.62 -25.32 14.79
C ALA A 95 -0.17 -25.55 13.49
N MET A 96 0.43 -25.29 12.33
CA MET A 96 -0.20 -25.58 11.03
C MET A 96 -0.44 -27.09 10.81
N ILE A 97 0.42 -27.95 11.35
CA ILE A 97 0.22 -29.42 11.34
C ILE A 97 -0.92 -29.77 12.29
N ASP A 98 -0.82 -29.33 13.55
CA ASP A 98 -1.73 -29.73 14.64
C ASP A 98 -3.17 -29.26 14.42
N HIS A 99 -3.36 -28.09 13.80
CA HIS A 99 -4.69 -27.54 13.53
C HIS A 99 -5.21 -27.82 12.13
N HIS A 100 -4.51 -28.66 11.34
CA HIS A 100 -4.85 -28.98 9.96
C HIS A 100 -4.95 -27.74 9.06
N GLY A 101 -4.00 -26.81 9.22
CA GLY A 101 -3.90 -25.56 8.46
C GLY A 101 -3.56 -25.75 6.98
N SER A 102 -3.48 -26.98 6.47
CA SER A 102 -3.22 -27.26 5.07
C SER A 102 -4.01 -28.47 4.55
N GLN A 103 -4.29 -28.47 3.24
CA GLN A 103 -4.86 -29.62 2.52
C GLN A 103 -4.00 -29.94 1.29
N CYS A 104 -4.09 -29.13 0.21
CA CYS A 104 -3.27 -29.33 -0.98
C CYS A 104 -1.80 -28.93 -0.80
N GLY A 105 -1.49 -28.14 0.24
CA GLY A 105 -0.14 -27.69 0.58
C GLY A 105 0.41 -26.52 -0.24
N PHE A 106 -0.24 -26.12 -1.34
CA PHE A 106 0.35 -25.14 -2.28
C PHE A 106 0.51 -23.74 -1.69
N CYS A 107 -0.50 -23.25 -0.94
CA CYS A 107 -0.44 -21.93 -0.30
C CYS A 107 0.33 -21.95 1.04
N THR A 108 0.58 -23.13 1.60
CA THR A 108 1.15 -23.29 2.94
C THR A 108 2.49 -22.56 3.12
N PRO A 109 3.44 -22.59 2.15
CA PRO A 109 4.67 -21.80 2.26
C PRO A 109 4.42 -20.31 2.51
N GLY A 110 3.53 -19.71 1.73
CA GLY A 110 3.19 -18.28 1.87
C GLY A 110 2.58 -17.97 3.23
N PHE A 111 1.63 -18.80 3.69
CA PHE A 111 1.03 -18.64 5.01
C PHE A 111 2.05 -18.78 6.15
N VAL A 112 2.90 -19.80 6.10
CA VAL A 112 3.93 -20.03 7.12
C VAL A 112 4.87 -18.85 7.23
N VAL A 113 5.31 -18.26 6.10
CA VAL A 113 6.19 -17.08 6.14
C VAL A 113 5.45 -15.84 6.65
N SER A 114 4.22 -15.59 6.23
CA SER A 114 3.41 -14.49 6.77
C SER A 114 3.22 -14.61 8.29
N MET A 115 2.79 -15.79 8.76
CA MET A 115 2.58 -16.07 10.18
C MET A 115 3.87 -16.00 10.99
N ALA A 116 4.99 -16.50 10.46
CA ALA A 116 6.29 -16.39 11.13
C ALA A 116 6.76 -14.94 11.23
N THR A 117 6.43 -14.10 10.24
CA THR A 117 6.69 -12.65 10.30
C THR A 117 5.83 -11.95 11.32
N ALA A 118 4.52 -12.25 11.34
CA ALA A 118 3.61 -11.72 12.36
C ALA A 118 4.07 -12.13 13.77
N HIS A 119 4.42 -13.40 13.97
CA HIS A 119 4.95 -13.94 15.22
C HIS A 119 6.24 -13.23 15.67
N LEU A 120 7.21 -13.03 14.77
CA LEU A 120 8.45 -12.29 15.06
C LEU A 120 8.17 -10.84 15.53
N ASN A 121 7.15 -10.21 14.95
CA ASN A 121 6.77 -8.83 15.24
C ASN A 121 5.77 -8.70 16.42
N GLY A 122 5.27 -9.82 16.97
CA GLY A 122 4.22 -9.82 17.99
C GLY A 122 2.86 -9.35 17.48
N ASP A 123 2.60 -9.46 16.17
CA ASP A 123 1.33 -9.06 15.54
C ASP A 123 0.26 -10.15 15.69
N THR A 124 -0.81 -9.82 16.40
CA THR A 124 -1.98 -10.68 16.64
C THR A 124 -3.18 -10.35 15.75
N GLY A 125 -3.05 -9.37 14.85
CA GLY A 125 -4.07 -8.99 13.85
C GLY A 125 -4.11 -9.96 12.67
N HIS A 126 -4.38 -11.25 12.93
CA HIS A 126 -4.23 -12.32 11.95
C HIS A 126 -5.07 -12.13 10.67
N ASP A 127 -6.28 -11.59 10.77
CA ASP A 127 -7.11 -11.32 9.58
C ASP A 127 -6.41 -10.35 8.61
N ASP A 128 -5.83 -9.27 9.12
CA ASP A 128 -5.11 -8.28 8.32
C ASP A 128 -3.77 -8.81 7.81
N ALA A 129 -3.02 -9.49 8.68
CA ALA A 129 -1.71 -10.05 8.35
C ALA A 129 -1.80 -11.14 7.28
N LEU A 130 -2.92 -11.87 7.24
CA LEU A 130 -3.14 -13.00 6.33
C LEU A 130 -4.08 -12.69 5.16
N ALA A 131 -4.66 -11.48 5.09
CA ALA A 131 -5.56 -11.06 4.00
C ALA A 131 -4.95 -11.29 2.60
N GLY A 132 -3.63 -11.12 2.46
CA GLY A 132 -2.89 -11.34 1.21
C GLY A 132 -2.55 -12.79 0.90
N ASN A 133 -2.88 -13.74 1.77
CA ASN A 133 -2.62 -15.16 1.56
C ASN A 133 -3.93 -15.87 1.20
N LEU A 134 -4.07 -16.29 -0.07
CA LEU A 134 -5.29 -16.94 -0.53
C LEU A 134 -5.21 -18.45 -0.35
N CYS A 135 -6.25 -19.03 0.25
CA CYS A 135 -6.43 -20.47 0.35
C CYS A 135 -7.78 -20.88 -0.23
N ARG A 136 -7.78 -21.88 -1.13
CA ARG A 136 -9.01 -22.39 -1.75
C ARG A 136 -9.55 -23.66 -1.11
N CYS A 137 -8.78 -24.29 -0.22
CA CYS A 137 -9.09 -25.62 0.30
C CYS A 137 -9.61 -25.59 1.74
N THR A 138 -8.95 -24.85 2.62
CA THR A 138 -9.13 -24.99 4.08
C THR A 138 -10.34 -24.27 4.66
N GLY A 139 -10.87 -23.28 3.94
CA GLY A 139 -11.89 -22.37 4.49
C GLY A 139 -11.35 -21.41 5.56
N TYR A 140 -10.01 -21.22 5.63
CA TYR A 140 -9.29 -20.30 6.53
C TYR A 140 -9.32 -20.61 8.03
N ALA A 141 -10.45 -21.04 8.59
CA ALA A 141 -10.60 -21.33 10.02
C ALA A 141 -9.45 -22.17 10.66
N PRO A 142 -8.96 -23.28 10.06
CA PRO A 142 -7.83 -24.01 10.65
C PRO A 142 -6.49 -23.26 10.64
N ILE A 143 -6.31 -22.33 9.69
CA ILE A 143 -5.11 -21.50 9.62
C ILE A 143 -5.13 -20.44 10.71
N VAL A 144 -6.30 -19.79 10.93
CA VAL A 144 -6.47 -18.82 12.03
C VAL A 144 -6.22 -19.49 13.38
N ARG A 145 -6.80 -20.69 13.61
CA ARG A 145 -6.52 -21.49 14.82
C ARG A 145 -5.02 -21.76 15.01
N ALA A 146 -4.30 -22.06 13.92
CA ALA A 146 -2.85 -22.26 13.97
C ALA A 146 -2.07 -20.97 14.31
N ALA A 147 -2.52 -19.82 13.80
CA ALA A 147 -1.89 -18.53 14.08
C ALA A 147 -2.06 -18.14 15.55
N GLU A 148 -3.28 -18.26 16.06
CA GLU A 148 -3.62 -18.00 17.47
C GLU A 148 -2.83 -18.93 18.41
N ALA A 149 -2.78 -20.24 18.10
CA ALA A 149 -2.07 -21.21 18.93
C ALA A 149 -0.54 -20.99 18.95
N ALA A 150 0.03 -20.40 17.90
CA ALA A 150 1.44 -20.07 17.83
C ALA A 150 1.78 -18.71 18.46
N ALA A 151 0.80 -17.83 18.70
CA ALA A 151 1.03 -16.43 19.04
C ALA A 151 1.84 -16.23 20.34
N ASP A 152 1.59 -17.07 21.34
CA ASP A 152 2.24 -16.97 22.66
C ASP A 152 3.52 -17.81 22.78
N ALA A 153 3.90 -18.53 21.72
CA ALA A 153 5.13 -19.31 21.74
C ALA A 153 6.36 -18.36 21.74
N PRO A 154 7.48 -18.75 22.39
CA PRO A 154 8.71 -17.98 22.27
C PRO A 154 9.18 -17.90 20.82
N VAL A 155 9.51 -16.68 20.36
CA VAL A 155 10.17 -16.47 19.06
C VAL A 155 11.53 -17.17 19.06
N PRO A 156 11.77 -18.13 18.15
CA PRO A 156 13.04 -18.84 18.13
C PRO A 156 14.23 -17.94 17.81
N ASP A 157 15.39 -18.19 18.43
CA ASP A 157 16.58 -17.35 18.28
C ASP A 157 17.09 -17.29 16.82
N TRP A 158 16.99 -18.40 16.09
CA TRP A 158 17.39 -18.44 14.67
C TRP A 158 16.53 -17.55 13.78
N MET A 159 15.37 -17.07 14.25
CA MET A 159 14.56 -16.12 13.50
C MET A 159 15.14 -14.69 13.56
N ARG A 160 16.10 -14.44 14.43
CA ARG A 160 16.82 -13.16 14.51
C ARG A 160 18.09 -13.30 13.68
N ASP A 161 18.08 -12.73 12.48
CA ASP A 161 19.31 -12.60 11.71
C ASP A 161 20.19 -11.57 12.45
N GLU A 162 21.20 -12.03 13.20
CA GLU A 162 22.21 -11.12 13.76
C GLU A 162 22.85 -10.39 12.57
N ALA A 163 22.74 -9.06 12.57
CA ALA A 163 23.09 -8.23 11.43
C ALA A 163 24.57 -8.37 11.05
N ALA A 164 24.87 -9.26 10.09
CA ALA A 164 26.10 -9.22 9.32
C ALA A 164 25.89 -8.41 8.03
N LEU A 165 25.27 -7.23 8.12
CA LEU A 165 25.21 -6.25 7.04
C LEU A 165 26.47 -5.37 7.05
N ALA A 166 27.65 -6.00 7.03
CA ALA A 166 28.94 -5.32 7.10
C ALA A 166 29.74 -5.38 5.78
N ALA A 167 29.16 -5.83 4.66
CA ALA A 167 29.92 -6.03 3.40
C ALA A 167 29.13 -5.75 2.12
N ALA A 168 28.29 -4.70 2.10
CA ALA A 168 27.93 -4.06 0.85
C ALA A 168 29.04 -3.06 0.50
N GLU A 169 30.07 -3.52 -0.22
CA GLU A 169 31.30 -2.75 -0.44
C GLU A 169 31.09 -1.45 -1.24
N GLU A 170 30.06 -1.36 -2.09
CA GLU A 170 29.67 -0.14 -2.82
C GLU A 170 28.18 -0.11 -3.14
N SER A 171 27.53 1.06 -2.99
CA SER A 171 26.14 1.26 -3.37
C SER A 171 25.96 1.25 -4.90
N PRO A 172 24.95 0.56 -5.43
CA PRO A 172 24.66 0.61 -6.85
C PRO A 172 24.42 2.03 -7.36
N ARG A 173 25.07 2.41 -8.47
CA ARG A 173 25.00 3.78 -9.03
C ARG A 173 23.57 4.27 -9.36
N ASN A 174 22.62 3.37 -9.53
CA ASN A 174 21.21 3.66 -9.82
C ASN A 174 20.29 3.38 -8.62
N ALA A 175 20.82 3.47 -7.40
CA ALA A 175 20.08 3.41 -6.15
C ALA A 175 20.54 4.55 -5.21
N PRO A 176 20.09 5.80 -5.44
CA PRO A 176 20.50 6.97 -4.66
C PRO A 176 20.17 6.81 -3.17
N GLU A 177 21.02 7.38 -2.32
CA GLU A 177 20.87 7.34 -0.85
C GLU A 177 20.20 8.60 -0.29
N THR A 178 20.20 9.68 -1.06
CA THR A 178 19.59 10.98 -0.71
C THR A 178 18.73 11.53 -1.84
N ALA A 179 17.80 12.40 -1.50
CA ALA A 179 16.92 13.09 -2.46
C ALA A 179 17.72 14.00 -3.40
N ASP A 180 18.88 14.51 -2.96
CA ASP A 180 19.79 15.30 -3.76
C ASP A 180 20.45 14.45 -4.86
N GLU A 181 20.94 13.26 -4.51
CA GLU A 181 21.47 12.30 -5.48
C GLU A 181 20.39 11.85 -6.47
N LEU A 182 19.18 11.57 -5.98
CA LEU A 182 18.04 11.25 -6.84
C LEU A 182 17.72 12.39 -7.81
N ALA A 183 17.68 13.63 -7.33
CA ALA A 183 17.35 14.79 -8.15
C ALA A 183 18.39 15.00 -9.26
N ALA A 184 19.67 14.87 -8.95
CA ALA A 184 20.75 14.95 -9.93
C ALA A 184 20.67 13.81 -10.96
N LEU A 185 20.49 12.57 -10.48
CA LEU A 185 20.44 11.38 -11.33
C LEU A 185 19.22 11.40 -12.26
N TYR A 186 18.04 11.76 -11.76
CA TYR A 186 16.82 11.76 -12.56
C TYR A 186 16.73 12.94 -13.53
N ALA A 187 17.28 14.11 -13.17
CA ALA A 187 17.43 15.22 -14.12
C ALA A 187 18.36 14.85 -15.29
N ALA A 188 19.40 14.05 -15.04
CA ALA A 188 20.30 13.55 -16.09
C ALA A 188 19.70 12.40 -16.91
N GLN A 189 18.69 11.69 -16.39
CA GLN A 189 18.04 10.55 -17.02
C GLN A 189 16.50 10.66 -16.91
N PRO A 190 15.88 11.66 -17.57
CA PRO A 190 14.46 11.94 -17.41
C PRO A 190 13.53 10.80 -17.88
N ASP A 191 14.03 9.92 -18.75
CA ASP A 191 13.32 8.74 -19.25
C ASP A 191 13.46 7.51 -18.32
N ALA A 192 14.20 7.62 -17.21
CA ALA A 192 14.37 6.52 -16.28
C ALA A 192 13.04 6.17 -15.57
N THR A 193 12.81 4.88 -15.37
CA THR A 193 11.70 4.38 -14.56
C THR A 193 12.11 4.39 -13.09
N LEU A 194 11.47 5.25 -12.30
CA LEU A 194 11.65 5.25 -10.84
C LEU A 194 10.90 4.06 -10.23
N VAL A 195 11.58 3.31 -9.37
CA VAL A 195 11.03 2.15 -8.67
C VAL A 195 11.17 2.33 -7.17
N ALA A 196 10.03 2.55 -6.51
CA ALA A 196 9.93 2.53 -5.05
C ALA A 196 9.62 1.10 -4.56
N GLY A 197 8.34 0.81 -4.28
CA GLY A 197 7.88 -0.51 -3.84
C GLY A 197 7.72 -1.56 -4.94
N ALA A 198 7.80 -1.17 -6.21
CA ALA A 198 7.57 -2.01 -7.39
C ALA A 198 6.17 -2.68 -7.49
N THR A 199 5.20 -2.31 -6.64
CA THR A 199 3.88 -2.98 -6.58
C THR A 199 3.00 -2.74 -7.81
N ASP A 200 3.22 -1.65 -8.55
CA ASP A 200 2.64 -1.42 -9.88
C ASP A 200 3.62 -1.78 -10.99
N VAL A 201 4.86 -1.27 -10.92
CA VAL A 201 5.89 -1.45 -11.96
C VAL A 201 6.25 -2.93 -12.18
N GLY A 202 6.21 -3.74 -11.12
CA GLY A 202 6.40 -5.20 -11.20
C GLY A 202 5.43 -5.84 -12.20
N LEU A 203 4.18 -5.39 -12.24
CA LEU A 203 3.17 -5.90 -13.17
C LEU A 203 3.45 -5.52 -14.64
N TRP A 204 4.19 -4.43 -14.88
CA TRP A 204 4.63 -4.11 -16.24
C TRP A 204 5.59 -5.17 -16.76
N VAL A 205 6.44 -5.71 -15.88
CA VAL A 205 7.37 -6.79 -16.23
C VAL A 205 6.64 -8.14 -16.27
N THR A 206 5.92 -8.50 -15.20
CA THR A 206 5.37 -9.86 -15.04
C THR A 206 4.11 -10.13 -15.87
N LYS A 207 3.31 -9.10 -16.14
CA LYS A 207 2.03 -9.25 -16.87
C LYS A 207 2.02 -8.59 -18.23
N GLN A 208 2.62 -7.41 -18.34
CA GLN A 208 2.71 -6.73 -19.62
C GLN A 208 3.95 -7.17 -20.42
N MET A 209 4.84 -7.96 -19.83
CA MET A 209 6.10 -8.42 -20.46
C MET A 209 6.92 -7.27 -21.04
N ARG A 210 6.87 -6.10 -20.39
CA ARG A 210 7.57 -4.90 -20.83
C ARG A 210 9.03 -4.97 -20.38
N ALA A 211 9.93 -4.73 -21.33
CA ALA A 211 11.28 -4.31 -20.99
C ALA A 211 11.23 -2.89 -20.44
N LEU A 212 11.80 -2.68 -19.25
CA LEU A 212 11.99 -1.34 -18.72
C LEU A 212 13.29 -0.75 -19.27
N GLY A 213 13.31 0.57 -19.45
CA GLY A 213 14.53 1.30 -19.78
C GLY A 213 15.48 1.39 -18.58
N PRO A 214 16.27 2.47 -18.45
CA PRO A 214 17.03 2.73 -17.23
C PRO A 214 16.11 2.72 -16.00
N VAL A 215 16.52 2.05 -14.92
CA VAL A 215 15.75 1.95 -13.68
C VAL A 215 16.51 2.62 -12.54
N ILE A 216 15.83 3.44 -11.75
CA ILE A 216 16.37 4.06 -10.53
C ILE A 216 15.57 3.56 -9.32
N PHE A 217 16.26 2.95 -8.36
CA PHE A 217 15.64 2.37 -7.16
C PHE A 217 15.65 3.33 -5.98
N LEU A 218 14.47 3.61 -5.41
CA LEU A 218 14.31 4.64 -4.38
C LEU A 218 14.43 4.11 -2.94
N ASN A 219 14.56 2.79 -2.75
CA ASN A 219 14.49 2.15 -1.43
C ASN A 219 15.66 2.52 -0.49
N ARG A 220 16.74 3.12 -1.01
CA ARG A 220 17.88 3.61 -0.22
C ARG A 220 17.81 5.11 0.07
N CYS A 221 16.89 5.84 -0.55
CA CYS A 221 16.73 7.29 -0.38
C CYS A 221 16.09 7.58 0.98
N ARG A 222 16.90 7.63 2.05
CA ARG A 222 16.41 7.60 3.45
C ARG A 222 15.66 8.87 3.84
N ASP A 223 16.09 10.02 3.32
CA ASP A 223 15.45 11.32 3.54
C ASP A 223 14.05 11.44 2.87
N LEU A 224 13.72 10.59 1.90
CA LEU A 224 12.35 10.46 1.37
C LEU A 224 11.45 9.55 2.21
N GLN A 225 11.97 8.92 3.26
CA GLN A 225 11.25 7.96 4.10
C GLN A 225 10.86 8.56 5.47
N GLY A 226 10.93 9.89 5.62
CA GLY A 226 10.56 10.61 6.83
C GLY A 226 9.05 10.90 6.96
N ILE A 227 8.57 10.94 8.20
CA ILE A 227 7.28 11.53 8.58
C ILE A 227 7.60 12.58 9.65
N GLU A 228 7.26 13.83 9.38
CA GLU A 228 7.68 14.97 10.20
C GLU A 228 6.50 15.89 10.49
N GLU A 229 6.34 16.31 11.75
CA GLU A 229 5.45 17.41 12.09
C GLU A 229 6.17 18.74 11.79
N THR A 230 5.47 19.62 11.09
CA THR A 230 5.94 20.93 10.68
C THR A 230 4.88 21.98 11.03
N ASP A 231 5.24 23.26 10.97
CA ASP A 231 4.27 24.36 11.15
C ASP A 231 3.12 24.31 10.13
N ALA A 232 3.35 23.72 8.96
CA ALA A 232 2.34 23.55 7.91
C ALA A 232 1.44 22.32 8.11
N GLY A 233 1.78 21.43 9.05
CA GLY A 233 1.10 20.15 9.28
C GLY A 233 2.03 18.95 9.20
N LEU A 234 1.49 17.77 8.91
CA LEU A 234 2.25 16.53 8.83
C LEU A 234 2.82 16.34 7.42
N ARG A 235 4.14 16.44 7.29
CA ARG A 235 4.86 16.15 6.05
C ARG A 235 5.19 14.65 5.99
N ILE A 236 4.84 14.02 4.87
CA ILE A 236 5.09 12.60 4.61
C ILE A 236 5.94 12.48 3.34
N GLY A 237 7.16 11.98 3.47
CA GLY A 237 8.06 11.75 2.35
C GLY A 237 7.52 10.70 1.36
N ALA A 238 7.85 10.86 0.08
CA ALA A 238 7.35 10.01 -1.01
C ALA A 238 7.72 8.52 -0.88
N GLY A 239 8.81 8.23 -0.17
CA GLY A 239 9.30 6.88 0.10
C GLY A 239 8.66 6.20 1.31
N VAL A 240 7.79 6.89 2.07
CA VAL A 240 7.10 6.29 3.22
C VAL A 240 6.14 5.21 2.74
N THR A 241 6.25 4.01 3.34
CA THR A 241 5.41 2.86 3.01
C THR A 241 3.98 3.03 3.53
N MET A 242 3.02 2.38 2.89
CA MET A 242 1.62 2.47 3.29
C MET A 242 1.35 1.92 4.70
N ASP A 243 2.13 0.95 5.20
CA ASP A 243 2.04 0.53 6.61
C ASP A 243 2.45 1.64 7.58
N ARG A 244 3.49 2.43 7.23
CA ARG A 244 3.90 3.56 8.06
C ARG A 244 2.89 4.71 8.00
N VAL A 245 2.28 4.94 6.82
CA VAL A 245 1.16 5.90 6.70
C VAL A 245 -0.04 5.42 7.52
N LEU A 246 -0.39 4.14 7.46
CA LEU A 246 -1.46 3.56 8.27
C LEU A 246 -1.27 3.89 9.75
N VAL A 247 -0.09 3.58 10.30
CA VAL A 247 0.23 3.86 11.71
C VAL A 247 0.14 5.36 12.02
N ALA A 248 0.70 6.23 11.17
CA ALA A 248 0.67 7.67 11.39
C ALA A 248 -0.75 8.26 11.38
N MET A 249 -1.67 7.64 10.62
CA MET A 249 -3.06 8.11 10.45
C MET A 249 -4.03 7.56 11.49
N ARG A 250 -3.71 6.47 12.21
CA ARG A 250 -4.65 5.80 13.14
C ARG A 250 -5.31 6.76 14.12
N ASP A 251 -4.54 7.62 14.76
CA ASP A 251 -5.04 8.56 15.77
C ASP A 251 -5.43 9.93 15.18
N ARG A 252 -4.92 10.26 13.98
CA ARG A 252 -5.12 11.57 13.35
C ARG A 252 -6.36 11.62 12.48
N HIS A 253 -6.55 10.59 11.65
CA HIS A 253 -7.65 10.45 10.69
C HIS A 253 -8.06 8.97 10.61
N PRO A 254 -8.81 8.44 11.60
CA PRO A 254 -9.13 7.02 11.69
C PRO A 254 -9.84 6.47 10.45
N GLY A 255 -10.69 7.27 9.80
CA GLY A 255 -11.34 6.88 8.54
C GLY A 255 -10.34 6.64 7.40
N TYR A 256 -9.29 7.45 7.31
CA TYR A 256 -8.22 7.25 6.34
C TYR A 256 -7.37 6.02 6.69
N ALA A 257 -7.07 5.82 7.97
CA ALA A 257 -6.39 4.61 8.44
C ALA A 257 -7.18 3.33 8.12
N GLU A 258 -8.50 3.30 8.33
CA GLU A 258 -9.34 2.13 7.97
C GLU A 258 -9.34 1.87 6.46
N MET A 259 -9.33 2.92 5.63
CA MET A 259 -9.15 2.75 4.20
C MET A 259 -7.80 2.09 3.89
N ILE A 260 -6.70 2.58 4.49
CA ILE A 260 -5.36 2.03 4.28
C ILE A 260 -5.26 0.59 4.79
N ARG A 261 -5.93 0.22 5.89
CA ARG A 261 -6.01 -1.19 6.35
C ARG A 261 -6.50 -2.11 5.23
N ARG A 262 -7.38 -1.60 4.37
CA ARG A 262 -7.94 -2.28 3.18
C ARG A 262 -7.21 -1.97 1.87
N TYR A 263 -6.10 -1.24 1.90
CA TYR A 263 -5.23 -0.98 0.75
C TYR A 263 -4.36 -2.20 0.49
N GLY A 264 -4.51 -2.83 -0.67
CA GLY A 264 -3.79 -4.06 -1.02
C GLY A 264 -3.90 -5.12 0.08
N SER A 265 -2.80 -5.81 0.34
CA SER A 265 -2.60 -6.67 1.52
C SER A 265 -1.47 -6.12 2.39
N ALA A 266 -1.26 -6.71 3.58
CA ALA A 266 -0.09 -6.38 4.42
C ALA A 266 1.23 -6.46 3.62
N GLN A 267 1.40 -7.48 2.78
CA GLN A 267 2.60 -7.62 1.94
C GLN A 267 2.78 -6.50 0.92
N VAL A 268 1.66 -6.00 0.35
CA VAL A 268 1.69 -4.87 -0.57
C VAL A 268 1.96 -3.58 0.20
N ARG A 269 1.33 -3.36 1.35
CA ARG A 269 1.52 -2.13 2.15
C ARG A 269 2.92 -1.97 2.72
N ALA A 270 3.57 -3.09 3.03
CA ALA A 270 4.94 -3.11 3.51
C ALA A 270 5.95 -2.64 2.43
N ALA A 271 5.59 -2.70 1.14
CA ALA A 271 6.41 -2.26 0.02
C ALA A 271 5.93 -0.97 -0.64
N ALA A 272 4.62 -0.84 -0.91
CA ALA A 272 4.03 0.28 -1.61
C ALA A 272 4.26 1.59 -0.85
N THR A 273 4.60 2.65 -1.57
CA THR A 273 4.83 3.97 -0.95
C THR A 273 3.75 4.95 -1.33
N ILE A 274 3.53 5.96 -0.47
CA ILE A 274 2.55 7.01 -0.73
C ILE A 274 2.90 7.81 -1.99
N GLY A 275 4.19 8.10 -2.20
CA GLY A 275 4.66 8.79 -3.40
C GLY A 275 4.46 7.95 -4.66
N GLY A 276 4.71 6.64 -4.58
CA GLY A 276 4.43 5.72 -5.68
C GLY A 276 2.93 5.67 -6.02
N ASN A 277 2.06 5.63 -5.02
CA ASN A 277 0.62 5.64 -5.22
C ASN A 277 0.13 6.92 -5.93
N ILE A 278 0.62 8.10 -5.50
CA ILE A 278 0.30 9.39 -6.14
C ILE A 278 0.88 9.44 -7.56
N ALA A 279 2.16 9.10 -7.72
CA ALA A 279 2.89 9.16 -8.98
C ALA A 279 2.40 8.17 -10.05
N ASN A 280 1.71 7.09 -9.65
CA ASN A 280 1.04 6.16 -10.56
C ASN A 280 -0.16 6.83 -11.25
N GLY A 281 -0.81 7.81 -10.61
CA GLY A 281 -1.85 8.61 -11.25
C GLY A 281 -3.13 7.85 -11.60
N SER A 282 -3.37 6.72 -10.93
CA SER A 282 -4.52 5.87 -11.21
C SER A 282 -5.83 6.50 -10.71
N PRO A 283 -6.92 6.53 -11.50
CA PRO A 283 -8.21 7.05 -11.06
C PRO A 283 -8.86 6.25 -9.93
N ILE A 284 -8.40 5.03 -9.71
CA ILE A 284 -8.86 4.11 -8.66
C ILE A 284 -7.85 3.99 -7.51
N GLY A 285 -6.83 4.84 -7.47
CA GLY A 285 -5.95 4.94 -6.31
C GLY A 285 -6.75 5.40 -5.08
N ASP A 286 -6.60 4.70 -3.96
CA ASP A 286 -7.44 4.97 -2.79
C ASP A 286 -6.96 6.18 -1.95
N ASN A 287 -5.68 6.55 -2.00
CA ASN A 287 -5.14 7.65 -1.19
C ASN A 287 -5.47 9.05 -1.73
N PRO A 288 -5.40 9.34 -3.05
CA PRO A 288 -5.68 10.68 -3.56
C PRO A 288 -7.02 11.26 -3.11
N PRO A 289 -8.16 10.53 -3.12
CA PRO A 289 -9.42 11.07 -2.61
C PRO A 289 -9.33 11.57 -1.16
N ALA A 290 -8.70 10.80 -0.25
CA ALA A 290 -8.54 11.20 1.14
C ALA A 290 -7.65 12.44 1.28
N LEU A 291 -6.53 12.47 0.55
CA LEU A 291 -5.59 13.61 0.57
C LEU A 291 -6.22 14.88 -0.01
N ILE A 292 -7.01 14.79 -1.08
CA ILE A 292 -7.76 15.92 -1.66
C ILE A 292 -8.80 16.45 -0.65
N ALA A 293 -9.57 15.55 -0.01
CA ALA A 293 -10.57 15.93 0.98
C ALA A 293 -9.95 16.62 2.21
N LEU A 294 -8.74 16.19 2.61
CA LEU A 294 -7.94 16.84 3.65
C LEU A 294 -7.31 18.17 3.20
N GLY A 295 -7.32 18.49 1.91
CA GLY A 295 -6.65 19.68 1.37
C GLY A 295 -5.13 19.59 1.46
N ALA A 296 -4.57 18.41 1.20
CA ALA A 296 -3.13 18.19 1.22
C ALA A 296 -2.43 18.91 0.07
N SER A 297 -1.20 19.36 0.32
CA SER A 297 -0.30 19.92 -0.67
C SER A 297 0.71 18.87 -1.13
N LEU A 298 0.90 18.75 -2.44
CA LEU A 298 1.92 17.90 -3.05
C LEU A 298 3.20 18.70 -3.29
N HIS A 299 4.36 18.08 -3.04
CA HIS A 299 5.68 18.67 -3.25
C HIS A 299 6.40 17.90 -4.36
N LEU A 300 6.73 18.59 -5.44
CA LEU A 300 7.48 18.06 -6.59
C LEU A 300 8.88 18.66 -6.62
N ARG A 301 9.85 17.88 -7.12
CA ARG A 301 11.24 18.30 -7.22
C ARG A 301 11.87 17.93 -8.56
N HIS A 302 12.57 18.88 -9.16
CA HIS A 302 13.39 18.72 -10.36
C HIS A 302 14.76 19.40 -10.15
N GLY A 303 15.82 18.60 -9.99
CA GLY A 303 17.13 19.11 -9.58
C GLY A 303 17.02 19.90 -8.27
N ASP A 304 17.46 21.16 -8.28
CA ASP A 304 17.37 22.07 -7.13
C ASP A 304 16.03 22.82 -7.04
N THR A 305 15.19 22.71 -8.07
CA THR A 305 13.90 23.40 -8.13
C THR A 305 12.82 22.56 -7.45
N ARG A 306 12.00 23.22 -6.63
CA ARG A 306 10.83 22.64 -5.97
C ARG A 306 9.59 23.42 -6.34
N ARG A 307 8.47 22.72 -6.48
CA ARG A 307 7.15 23.35 -6.63
C ARG A 307 6.12 22.63 -5.80
N ASP A 308 5.19 23.42 -5.30
CA ASP A 308 4.09 22.96 -4.47
C ASP A 308 2.78 23.23 -5.19
N LEU A 309 1.82 22.33 -5.04
CA LEU A 309 0.48 22.47 -5.59
C LEU A 309 -0.54 21.75 -4.72
N PRO A 310 -1.82 22.16 -4.71
CA PRO A 310 -2.90 21.32 -4.22
C PRO A 310 -2.84 19.96 -4.91
N ILE A 311 -3.00 18.87 -4.15
CA ILE A 311 -2.80 17.53 -4.70
C ILE A 311 -3.81 17.20 -5.83
N GLU A 312 -5.01 17.78 -5.80
CA GLU A 312 -6.00 17.64 -6.88
C GLU A 312 -5.51 18.17 -8.23
N ASP A 313 -4.66 19.20 -8.24
CA ASP A 313 -4.16 19.84 -9.46
C ASP A 313 -3.08 18.99 -10.16
N PHE A 314 -2.53 17.99 -9.46
CA PHE A 314 -1.55 17.06 -10.04
C PHE A 314 -2.16 16.11 -11.09
N PHE A 315 -3.46 15.81 -11.00
CA PHE A 315 -4.13 14.84 -11.87
C PHE A 315 -4.86 15.56 -13.00
N LEU A 316 -4.26 15.63 -14.19
CA LEU A 316 -4.77 16.41 -15.31
C LEU A 316 -5.79 15.66 -16.16
N ASP A 317 -5.49 14.40 -16.48
CA ASP A 317 -6.34 13.52 -17.27
C ASP A 317 -5.99 12.05 -16.97
N TYR A 318 -6.76 11.11 -17.50
CA TYR A 318 -6.48 9.68 -17.37
C TYR A 318 -5.10 9.35 -17.94
N GLY A 319 -4.21 8.86 -17.07
CA GLY A 319 -2.82 8.54 -17.44
C GLY A 319 -1.94 9.76 -17.70
N LYS A 320 -2.37 10.97 -17.30
CA LYS A 320 -1.59 12.21 -17.43
C LYS A 320 -1.58 13.01 -16.14
N GLN A 321 -0.39 13.31 -15.64
CA GLN A 321 -0.18 14.12 -14.45
C GLN A 321 0.59 15.39 -14.79
N ASP A 322 0.49 16.40 -13.94
CA ASP A 322 1.35 17.58 -13.97
C ASP A 322 2.73 17.22 -13.42
N ARG A 323 3.54 16.53 -14.23
CA ARG A 323 4.90 16.12 -13.90
C ARG A 323 5.83 16.38 -15.08
N ALA A 324 6.83 17.24 -14.90
CA ALA A 324 7.82 17.50 -15.92
C ALA A 324 8.80 16.31 -16.09
N PRO A 325 9.44 16.14 -17.25
CA PRO A 325 10.51 15.15 -17.42
C PRO A 325 11.63 15.39 -16.38
N GLY A 326 12.08 14.35 -15.68
CA GLY A 326 13.09 14.46 -14.61
C GLY A 326 12.57 15.02 -13.28
N GLU A 327 11.26 15.28 -13.16
CA GLU A 327 10.62 15.75 -11.92
C GLU A 327 9.98 14.57 -11.17
N PHE A 328 10.17 14.50 -9.85
CA PHE A 328 9.62 13.45 -9.01
C PHE A 328 8.80 14.00 -7.84
N VAL A 329 7.93 13.16 -7.29
CA VAL A 329 7.19 13.46 -6.05
C VAL A 329 8.16 13.36 -4.88
N GLU A 330 8.39 14.46 -4.17
CA GLU A 330 9.28 14.51 -3.00
C GLU A 330 8.52 14.18 -1.71
N ALA A 331 7.31 14.74 -1.54
CA ALA A 331 6.48 14.54 -0.35
C ALA A 331 5.03 14.99 -0.56
N VAL A 332 4.18 14.72 0.43
CA VAL A 332 2.85 15.31 0.59
C VAL A 332 2.72 15.86 2.01
N THR A 333 2.08 17.02 2.18
CA THR A 333 1.81 17.61 3.50
C THR A 333 0.32 17.67 3.75
N ILE A 334 -0.12 17.08 4.86
CA ILE A 334 -1.51 17.14 5.36
C ILE A 334 -1.58 18.29 6.37
N PRO A 335 -2.45 19.31 6.17
CA PRO A 335 -2.51 20.43 7.09
C PRO A 335 -3.04 20.02 8.46
N ALA A 336 -2.54 20.68 9.51
CA ALA A 336 -3.08 20.50 10.87
C ALA A 336 -4.51 21.05 10.92
N GLN A 337 -5.47 20.18 11.23
CA GLN A 337 -6.89 20.53 11.28
C GLN A 337 -7.66 19.57 12.20
N PRO A 338 -8.83 19.98 12.75
CA PRO A 338 -9.73 19.06 13.44
C PRO A 338 -10.14 17.91 12.53
N ASP A 339 -10.23 16.70 13.08
CA ASP A 339 -10.65 15.54 12.28
C ASP A 339 -12.16 15.57 12.03
N ARG A 340 -12.52 15.79 10.77
CA ARG A 340 -13.87 15.67 10.22
C ARG A 340 -13.90 14.75 9.00
N LEU A 341 -12.81 14.01 8.76
CA LEU A 341 -12.66 13.19 7.56
C LEU A 341 -13.38 11.85 7.74
N ARG A 342 -14.25 11.52 6.78
CA ARG A 342 -14.85 10.19 6.61
C ARG A 342 -14.41 9.63 5.27
N VAL A 343 -13.87 8.41 5.25
CA VAL A 343 -13.42 7.74 4.02
C VAL A 343 -14.13 6.40 3.89
N TYR A 344 -14.73 6.16 2.72
CA TYR A 344 -15.48 4.95 2.43
C TYR A 344 -14.96 4.28 1.18
N LYS A 345 -14.46 3.05 1.35
CA LYS A 345 -14.04 2.17 0.27
C LYS A 345 -15.11 1.13 -0.03
N LEU A 346 -15.61 1.13 -1.27
CA LEU A 346 -16.56 0.15 -1.78
C LEU A 346 -15.90 -0.73 -2.85
N SER A 347 -15.97 -2.03 -2.65
CA SER A 347 -15.39 -3.07 -3.50
C SER A 347 -16.23 -4.35 -3.38
N LYS A 348 -15.96 -5.38 -4.20
CA LYS A 348 -16.73 -6.64 -4.15
C LYS A 348 -16.37 -7.47 -2.92
N ARG A 349 -15.11 -7.42 -2.52
CA ARG A 349 -14.57 -8.03 -1.29
C ARG A 349 -14.03 -6.94 -0.39
N PHE A 350 -14.12 -7.13 0.93
CA PHE A 350 -13.65 -6.12 1.89
C PHE A 350 -12.14 -5.90 1.79
N ASP A 351 -11.35 -6.95 2.03
CA ASP A 351 -9.89 -6.86 2.04
C ASP A 351 -9.30 -7.22 0.68
N GLN A 352 -8.16 -6.60 0.39
CA GLN A 352 -7.38 -6.81 -0.83
C GLN A 352 -8.26 -6.81 -2.09
N ASP A 353 -8.99 -5.72 -2.28
CA ASP A 353 -9.77 -5.49 -3.48
C ASP A 353 -9.63 -4.02 -3.92
N ILE A 354 -9.72 -3.81 -5.22
CA ILE A 354 -9.65 -2.49 -5.84
C ILE A 354 -11.02 -1.83 -5.71
N SER A 355 -11.02 -0.55 -5.32
CA SER A 355 -12.24 0.23 -5.20
C SER A 355 -13.01 0.29 -6.52
N ALA A 356 -14.30 -0.04 -6.45
CA ALA A 356 -15.25 0.45 -7.43
C ALA A 356 -15.51 1.94 -7.18
N VAL A 357 -15.74 2.32 -5.92
CA VAL A 357 -15.92 3.72 -5.50
C VAL A 357 -15.14 3.94 -4.22
N CYS A 358 -14.30 4.97 -4.18
CA CYS A 358 -13.65 5.43 -2.96
C CYS A 358 -14.06 6.89 -2.74
N GLY A 359 -14.89 7.16 -1.74
CA GLY A 359 -15.36 8.51 -1.41
C GLY A 359 -14.73 9.01 -0.12
N ALA A 360 -14.25 10.25 -0.13
CA ALA A 360 -13.70 10.94 1.03
C ALA A 360 -14.45 12.25 1.27
N PHE A 361 -14.86 12.49 2.50
CA PHE A 361 -15.75 13.59 2.89
C PHE A 361 -15.15 14.31 4.10
N ARG A 362 -14.87 15.60 3.96
CA ARG A 362 -14.58 16.50 5.09
C ARG A 362 -15.66 17.57 5.12
N ILE A 363 -16.54 17.50 6.12
CA ILE A 363 -17.69 18.40 6.25
C ILE A 363 -17.61 19.11 7.60
N THR A 364 -17.44 20.43 7.56
CA THR A 364 -17.38 21.30 8.75
C THR A 364 -18.76 21.87 9.03
N LEU A 365 -19.16 21.83 10.31
CA LEU A 365 -20.47 22.27 10.77
C LEU A 365 -20.32 23.39 11.80
N GLU A 366 -21.16 24.41 11.71
CA GLU A 366 -21.37 25.40 12.77
C GLU A 366 -22.87 25.55 13.00
N ASN A 367 -23.34 25.30 14.23
CA ASN A 367 -24.77 25.31 14.59
C ASN A 367 -25.64 24.50 13.60
N ASP A 368 -25.21 23.26 13.31
CA ASP A 368 -25.86 22.33 12.36
C ASP A 368 -25.96 22.83 10.91
N VAL A 369 -25.21 23.87 10.54
CA VAL A 369 -25.09 24.37 9.15
C VAL A 369 -23.74 23.98 8.58
N VAL A 370 -23.72 23.49 7.34
CA VAL A 370 -22.48 23.16 6.62
C VAL A 370 -21.75 24.44 6.25
N THR A 371 -20.61 24.72 6.88
CA THR A 371 -19.80 25.92 6.60
C THR A 371 -18.72 25.67 5.56
N ASP A 372 -18.22 24.44 5.47
CA ASP A 372 -17.27 24.01 4.46
C ASP A 372 -17.47 22.53 4.12
N ALA A 373 -17.31 22.19 2.84
CA ALA A 373 -17.32 20.81 2.36
C ALA A 373 -16.18 20.58 1.35
N ARG A 374 -15.38 19.55 1.61
CA ARG A 374 -14.47 18.96 0.63
C ARG A 374 -14.82 17.49 0.43
N ILE A 375 -15.30 17.14 -0.75
CA ILE A 375 -15.81 15.83 -1.11
C ILE A 375 -15.06 15.36 -2.35
N ALA A 376 -14.26 14.30 -2.23
CA ALA A 376 -13.42 13.79 -3.31
C ALA A 376 -13.65 12.31 -3.56
N PHE A 377 -13.50 11.89 -4.83
CA PHE A 377 -13.77 10.53 -5.24
C PHE A 377 -12.68 9.94 -6.13
N GLY A 378 -12.41 8.65 -5.92
CA GLY A 378 -11.74 7.74 -6.86
C GLY A 378 -12.74 6.77 -7.48
N GLY A 379 -12.46 6.31 -8.70
CA GLY A 379 -13.30 5.36 -9.45
C GLY A 379 -14.56 5.97 -10.08
N MET A 380 -14.72 7.30 -10.01
CA MET A 380 -15.90 8.01 -10.52
C MET A 380 -15.62 8.82 -11.80
N ALA A 381 -14.35 9.02 -12.16
CA ALA A 381 -13.90 9.74 -13.36
C ALA A 381 -12.52 9.21 -13.81
N GLY A 382 -11.98 9.77 -14.90
CA GLY A 382 -10.62 9.45 -15.39
C GLY A 382 -9.48 9.92 -14.48
N ILE A 383 -9.79 10.74 -13.48
CA ILE A 383 -8.89 11.24 -12.44
C ILE A 383 -9.59 11.23 -11.07
N PRO A 384 -8.86 11.15 -9.95
CA PRO A 384 -9.43 11.48 -8.65
C PRO A 384 -9.75 12.97 -8.61
N LYS A 385 -10.99 13.34 -8.26
CA LYS A 385 -11.41 14.75 -8.25
C LYS A 385 -12.51 15.04 -7.24
N ARG A 386 -12.73 16.34 -6.99
CA ARG A 386 -13.79 16.86 -6.14
C ARG A 386 -15.17 16.81 -6.78
N ALA A 387 -16.19 16.72 -5.94
CA ALA A 387 -17.61 16.83 -6.28
C ALA A 387 -18.09 18.28 -6.09
N ALA A 388 -17.59 19.20 -6.90
CA ALA A 388 -17.75 20.64 -6.69
C ALA A 388 -19.21 21.10 -6.72
N HIS A 389 -20.06 20.50 -7.56
CA HIS A 389 -21.48 20.84 -7.60
C HIS A 389 -22.21 20.34 -6.35
N VAL A 390 -21.86 19.13 -5.88
CA VAL A 390 -22.42 18.58 -4.63
C VAL A 390 -22.00 19.42 -3.42
N GLU A 391 -20.72 19.80 -3.34
CA GLU A 391 -20.19 20.70 -2.30
C GLU A 391 -20.98 22.02 -2.28
N ALA A 392 -21.13 22.67 -3.44
CA ALA A 392 -21.88 23.91 -3.56
C ALA A 392 -23.37 23.78 -3.20
N ALA A 393 -23.97 22.61 -3.43
CA ALA A 393 -25.37 22.36 -3.12
C ALA A 393 -25.64 22.28 -1.61
N ILE A 394 -24.66 21.80 -0.82
CA ILE A 394 -24.82 21.61 0.63
C ILE A 394 -24.23 22.75 1.47
N THR A 395 -23.23 23.49 0.98
CA THR A 395 -22.64 24.60 1.73
C THR A 395 -23.66 25.71 2.01
N GLY A 396 -23.68 26.19 3.25
CA GLY A 396 -24.63 27.21 3.73
C GLY A 396 -26.03 26.66 4.04
N ARG A 397 -26.23 25.34 3.97
CA ARG A 397 -27.51 24.67 4.28
C ARG A 397 -27.44 23.91 5.61
N PRO A 398 -28.59 23.67 6.27
CA PRO A 398 -28.65 22.75 7.40
C PRO A 398 -28.13 21.35 7.04
N TRP A 399 -27.47 20.66 7.96
CA TRP A 399 -26.97 19.30 7.77
C TRP A 399 -28.07 18.25 8.03
N ASP A 400 -29.04 18.19 7.13
CA ASP A 400 -30.25 17.37 7.24
C ASP A 400 -30.60 16.57 5.97
N GLU A 401 -31.60 15.69 6.08
CA GLU A 401 -32.05 14.84 4.97
C GLU A 401 -32.60 15.65 3.78
N ALA A 402 -33.23 16.81 4.04
CA ALA A 402 -33.74 17.67 2.98
C ALA A 402 -32.61 18.25 2.13
N THR A 403 -31.51 18.65 2.76
CA THR A 403 -30.30 19.16 2.08
C THR A 403 -29.62 18.07 1.26
N LEU A 404 -29.51 16.84 1.81
CA LEU A 404 -29.00 15.69 1.06
C LEU A 404 -29.83 15.38 -0.19
N ALA A 405 -31.16 15.40 -0.06
CA ALA A 405 -32.08 15.14 -1.18
C ALA A 405 -31.98 16.24 -2.25
N ALA A 406 -31.84 17.51 -1.84
CA ALA A 406 -31.67 18.63 -2.77
C ALA A 406 -30.34 18.58 -3.55
N ALA A 407 -29.32 17.91 -3.01
CA ALA A 407 -28.03 17.72 -3.67
C ALA A 407 -27.99 16.52 -4.65
N ASP A 408 -29.08 15.73 -4.77
CA ASP A 408 -29.05 14.45 -5.52
C ASP A 408 -28.75 14.62 -7.02
N GLU A 409 -29.26 15.70 -7.62
CA GLU A 409 -29.04 16.04 -9.04
C GLU A 409 -27.61 16.52 -9.29
N ALA A 410 -26.96 17.14 -8.30
CA ALA A 410 -25.60 17.67 -8.42
C ALA A 410 -24.55 16.59 -8.74
N TRP A 411 -24.76 15.37 -8.26
CA TRP A 411 -23.87 14.23 -8.51
C TRP A 411 -23.67 13.94 -10.00
N ALA A 412 -24.71 14.07 -10.82
CA ALA A 412 -24.65 13.78 -12.25
C ALA A 412 -23.91 14.87 -13.04
N HIS A 413 -23.79 16.08 -12.47
CA HIS A 413 -22.96 17.16 -13.02
C HIS A 413 -21.48 16.94 -12.71
N ASP A 414 -21.16 16.39 -11.54
CA ASP A 414 -19.79 16.09 -11.16
C ASP A 414 -19.24 14.82 -11.82
N PHE A 415 -20.05 13.75 -11.95
CA PHE A 415 -19.56 12.44 -12.37
C PHE A 415 -20.43 11.74 -13.41
N GLN A 416 -19.76 11.16 -14.40
CA GLN A 416 -20.32 10.24 -15.39
C GLN A 416 -19.49 8.95 -15.37
N PRO A 417 -19.68 8.08 -14.34
CA PRO A 417 -18.82 6.92 -14.13
C PRO A 417 -18.97 5.89 -15.25
N MET A 418 -17.92 5.13 -15.52
CA MET A 418 -17.96 4.02 -16.46
C MET A 418 -18.59 2.75 -15.83
N SER A 419 -19.06 1.84 -16.69
CA SER A 419 -19.39 0.47 -16.27
C SER A 419 -18.22 -0.46 -16.60
N ASP A 420 -17.89 -1.36 -15.67
CA ASP A 420 -16.89 -2.39 -15.88
C ASP A 420 -17.26 -3.67 -15.10
N MET A 421 -16.35 -4.64 -15.10
CA MET A 421 -16.48 -5.88 -14.33
C MET A 421 -16.57 -5.65 -12.81
N ARG A 422 -16.16 -4.49 -12.28
CA ARG A 422 -16.23 -4.15 -10.84
C ARG A 422 -17.62 -3.63 -10.47
N ALA A 423 -18.18 -2.73 -11.25
CA ALA A 423 -19.50 -2.15 -11.00
C ALA A 423 -20.05 -1.45 -12.24
N SER A 424 -21.38 -1.40 -12.34
CA SER A 424 -22.07 -0.56 -13.32
C SER A 424 -21.98 0.92 -12.95
N ALA A 425 -22.07 1.79 -13.96
CA ALA A 425 -22.12 3.24 -13.81
C ALA A 425 -23.25 3.67 -12.85
N ALA A 426 -24.44 3.07 -13.02
CA ALA A 426 -25.60 3.33 -12.16
C ALA A 426 -25.33 2.97 -10.70
N TYR A 427 -24.68 1.83 -10.44
CA TYR A 427 -24.31 1.42 -9.08
C TYR A 427 -23.29 2.39 -8.47
N ARG A 428 -22.27 2.79 -9.24
CA ARG A 428 -21.26 3.76 -8.78
C ARG A 428 -21.88 5.09 -8.35
N LEU A 429 -22.77 5.65 -9.18
CA LEU A 429 -23.46 6.92 -8.88
C LEU A 429 -24.40 6.79 -7.69
N ALA A 430 -25.19 5.72 -7.62
CA ALA A 430 -26.07 5.45 -6.48
C ALA A 430 -25.28 5.31 -5.18
N THR A 431 -24.13 4.63 -5.19
CA THR A 431 -23.32 4.49 -3.99
C THR A 431 -22.63 5.79 -3.57
N ALA A 432 -22.19 6.64 -4.51
CA ALA A 432 -21.63 7.95 -4.17
C ALA A 432 -22.63 8.81 -3.35
N ARG A 433 -23.90 8.83 -3.77
CA ARG A 433 -25.01 9.45 -3.01
C ARG A 433 -25.21 8.84 -1.64
N ASN A 434 -25.23 7.50 -1.57
CA ASN A 434 -25.41 6.78 -0.31
C ASN A 434 -24.23 6.98 0.65
N MET A 435 -23.02 7.21 0.15
CA MET A 435 -21.85 7.54 0.98
C MET A 435 -22.01 8.91 1.67
N LEU A 436 -22.55 9.92 0.98
CA LEU A 436 -22.88 11.20 1.63
C LEU A 436 -23.98 11.04 2.69
N ARG A 437 -25.03 10.25 2.38
CA ARG A 437 -26.06 9.91 3.36
C ARG A 437 -25.48 9.15 4.56
N ARG A 438 -24.53 8.24 4.34
CA ARG A 438 -23.81 7.53 5.40
C ARG A 438 -23.02 8.50 6.28
N ALA A 439 -22.31 9.46 5.70
CA ALA A 439 -21.59 10.49 6.46
C ALA A 439 -22.52 11.28 7.38
N TRP A 440 -23.70 11.68 6.87
CA TRP A 440 -24.72 12.33 7.68
C TRP A 440 -25.25 11.43 8.80
N LEU A 441 -25.64 10.18 8.49
CA LEU A 441 -26.14 9.22 9.49
C LEU A 441 -25.14 8.99 10.63
N GLU A 442 -23.85 8.86 10.30
CA GLU A 442 -22.80 8.70 11.32
C GLU A 442 -22.60 9.98 12.15
N ASP A 443 -22.78 11.18 11.59
CA ASP A 443 -22.82 12.43 12.37
C ASP A 443 -24.05 12.48 13.31
N GLN A 444 -25.16 11.82 12.96
CA GLN A 444 -26.33 11.66 13.82
C GLN A 444 -26.15 10.54 14.88
N GLY A 445 -24.98 9.91 14.96
CA GLY A 445 -24.72 8.81 15.89
C GLY A 445 -25.33 7.46 15.48
N VAL A 446 -25.77 7.31 14.23
CA VAL A 446 -26.30 6.04 13.70
C VAL A 446 -25.14 5.14 13.30
N ALA A 447 -25.11 3.93 13.85
CA ALA A 447 -24.15 2.90 13.45
C ALA A 447 -24.41 2.45 12.00
N ALA A 448 -23.45 2.71 11.10
CA ALA A 448 -23.57 2.46 9.67
C ALA A 448 -22.47 1.56 9.08
N ASN A 449 -21.54 1.08 9.92
CA ASN A 449 -20.44 0.23 9.48
C ASN A 449 -20.74 -1.26 9.73
N VAL A 450 -20.91 -2.02 8.66
CA VAL A 450 -21.13 -3.48 8.74
C VAL A 450 -19.95 -4.21 9.38
N LEU A 451 -18.73 -3.68 9.30
CA LEU A 451 -17.53 -4.29 9.90
C LEU A 451 -17.44 -4.10 11.43
N GLU A 452 -18.27 -3.23 12.00
CA GLU A 452 -18.33 -3.02 13.46
C GLU A 452 -19.43 -3.86 14.13
N VAL A 453 -20.24 -4.57 13.34
CA VAL A 453 -21.29 -5.45 13.86
C VAL A 453 -20.65 -6.64 14.57
N ARG A 454 -20.97 -6.81 15.85
CA ARG A 454 -20.53 -7.95 16.68
C ARG A 454 -21.71 -8.89 16.93
N ALA A 455 -21.43 -10.19 16.92
CA ALA A 455 -22.41 -11.25 17.17
C ALA A 455 -22.77 -11.37 18.65
#